data_AF-A0A7A7BQV7-F1
#
_entry.id   AF-A0A7A7BQV7-F1
#
_cell.length_a   1.000
_cell.length_b   1.000
_cell.length_c   1.000
_cell.angle_alpha   90.00
_cell.angle_beta   90.00
_cell.angle_gamma   90.00
#
_symmetry.space_group_name_H-M   'P 1'
#
loop_
_entity.id
_entity.type
_entity.pdbx_description
1 polymer ?
#
loop_
_entity_poly.entity_id
_entity_poly.type
_entity_poly.pdbx_seq_one_letter_code
_entity_poly.pdbx_strand_id
1 'polypeptide(L)'
;TATTGMTVTPASASVVKGQSTTLTVAFQPEGATDKSFRAVSADKTKATVSVSGMTITVNGVAAGKVNIPVVSGNGEFAAVAEITVTAS
;
A
#
# COMPACT_ATOMS: atom_id res chain seq x y z
N THR A 1 2.88 22.42 7.43
CA THR A 1 1.44 22.08 7.31
C THR A 1 1.31 20.59 7.54
N ALA A 2 0.61 20.23 8.61
CA ALA A 2 0.35 18.83 8.92
C ALA A 2 -0.59 18.23 7.87
N THR A 3 -0.36 16.97 7.53
CA THR A 3 -1.28 16.18 6.69
C THR A 3 -2.57 15.95 7.47
N THR A 4 -3.71 16.37 6.90
CA THR A 4 -5.05 16.23 7.51
C THR A 4 -5.86 15.09 6.91
N GLY A 5 -5.32 14.38 5.91
CA GLY A 5 -5.96 13.19 5.35
C GLY A 5 -5.00 12.36 4.52
N MET A 6 -5.17 11.04 4.59
CA MET A 6 -4.49 10.06 3.78
C MET A 6 -5.53 9.18 3.08
N THR A 7 -5.45 9.06 1.77
CA THR A 7 -6.25 8.13 0.98
C THR A 7 -5.35 7.17 0.22
N VAL A 8 -5.76 5.91 0.13
CA VAL A 8 -5.01 4.87 -0.60
C VAL A 8 -5.93 4.30 -1.65
N THR A 9 -5.49 4.34 -2.90
CA THR A 9 -6.28 3.87 -4.04
C THR A 9 -5.41 3.02 -4.96
N PRO A 10 -5.86 1.81 -5.35
CA PRO A 10 -7.08 1.13 -4.89
C PRO A 10 -6.88 0.47 -3.50
N ALA A 11 -7.93 0.42 -2.68
CA ALA A 11 -7.91 -0.31 -1.40
C ALA A 11 -7.98 -1.84 -1.57
N SER A 12 -8.25 -2.33 -2.78
CA SER A 12 -8.13 -3.74 -3.09
C SER A 12 -7.66 -3.94 -4.53
N ALA A 13 -6.81 -4.93 -4.75
CA ALA A 13 -6.33 -5.28 -6.09
C ALA A 13 -6.11 -6.79 -6.21
N SER A 14 -6.22 -7.29 -7.44
CA SER A 14 -5.82 -8.65 -7.77
C SER A 14 -4.51 -8.61 -8.56
N VAL A 15 -3.61 -9.54 -8.25
CA VAL A 15 -2.33 -9.68 -8.92
C VAL A 15 -2.08 -11.15 -9.22
N VAL A 16 -1.53 -11.46 -10.38
CA VAL A 16 -1.17 -12.85 -10.70
C VAL A 16 0.16 -13.18 -10.03
N LYS A 17 0.40 -14.44 -9.67
CA LYS A 17 1.70 -14.90 -9.19
C LYS A 17 2.81 -14.49 -10.18
N GLY A 18 3.83 -13.79 -9.70
CA GLY A 18 4.93 -13.24 -10.49
C GLY A 18 4.68 -11.83 -11.05
N GLN A 19 3.45 -11.33 -10.98
CA GLN A 19 3.11 -9.96 -11.38
C GLN A 19 3.20 -8.99 -10.21
N SER A 20 3.18 -7.70 -10.53
CA SER A 20 3.08 -6.63 -9.56
C SER A 20 1.89 -5.72 -9.82
N THR A 21 1.41 -5.07 -8.76
CA THR A 21 0.39 -4.03 -8.80
C THR A 21 0.90 -2.80 -8.06
N THR A 22 0.40 -1.62 -8.41
CA THR A 22 0.79 -0.37 -7.79
C THR A 22 -0.42 0.27 -7.11
N LEU A 23 -0.19 0.82 -5.93
CA LEU A 23 -1.16 1.63 -5.20
C LEU A 23 -0.63 3.04 -5.07
N THR A 24 -1.54 3.99 -5.12
CA THR A 24 -1.22 5.40 -4.97
C THR A 24 -1.77 5.87 -3.64
N VAL A 25 -0.92 6.52 -2.86
CA VAL A 25 -1.28 7.20 -1.63
C VAL A 25 -1.39 8.69 -1.92
N ALA A 26 -2.54 9.29 -1.65
CA ALA A 26 -2.73 10.73 -1.75
C ALA A 26 -2.86 11.35 -0.36
N PHE A 27 -2.19 12.49 -0.17
CA PHE A 27 -2.23 13.27 1.07
C PHE A 27 -2.92 14.60 0.83
N GLN A 28 -3.71 15.04 1.79
CA GLN A 28 -4.36 16.35 1.80
C GLN A 28 -3.93 17.13 3.05
N PRO A 29 -3.64 18.44 2.93
CA PRO A 29 -3.51 19.21 1.68
C PRO A 29 -2.26 18.80 0.88
N GLU A 30 -2.24 19.02 -0.44
CA GLU A 30 -1.12 18.61 -1.33
C GLU A 30 0.24 19.21 -0.89
N GLY A 31 0.21 20.38 -0.25
CA GLY A 31 1.37 21.05 0.34
C GLY A 31 1.72 20.59 1.76
N ALA A 32 1.22 19.45 2.23
CA ALA A 32 1.61 18.91 3.52
C ALA A 32 3.13 18.65 3.56
N THR A 33 3.76 19.05 4.65
CA THR A 33 5.22 18.88 4.86
C THR A 33 5.52 17.45 5.33
N ASP A 34 4.57 16.84 6.03
CA ASP A 34 4.63 15.48 6.55
C ASP A 34 3.99 14.48 5.58
N LYS A 35 4.66 14.24 4.44
CA LYS A 35 4.27 13.18 3.47
C LYS A 35 4.90 11.82 3.81
N SER A 36 5.16 11.58 5.08
CA SER A 36 5.72 10.31 5.54
C SER A 36 4.60 9.30 5.72
N PHE A 37 4.80 8.08 5.25
CA PHE A 37 3.95 6.94 5.55
C PHE A 37 4.74 5.65 5.47
N ARG A 38 4.17 4.59 6.00
CA ARG A 38 4.76 3.27 6.08
C ARG A 38 3.72 2.28 5.60
N ALA A 39 4.06 1.51 4.57
CA ALA A 39 3.29 0.36 4.16
C ALA A 39 4.09 -0.91 4.45
N VAL A 40 3.42 -1.94 4.94
CA VAL A 40 4.05 -3.24 5.18
C VAL A 40 3.13 -4.35 4.68
N SER A 41 3.71 -5.38 4.08
CA SER A 41 2.98 -6.59 3.73
C SER A 41 2.74 -7.43 4.97
N ALA A 42 1.51 -7.88 5.20
CA ALA A 42 1.20 -8.86 6.23
C ALA A 42 1.95 -10.19 6.01
N ASP A 43 2.14 -10.58 4.75
CA ASP A 43 2.78 -11.85 4.37
C ASP A 43 3.81 -11.66 3.24
N LYS A 44 5.07 -11.42 3.61
CA LYS A 44 6.19 -11.29 2.65
C LYS A 44 6.47 -12.56 1.85
N THR A 45 6.03 -13.72 2.33
CA THR A 45 6.15 -15.00 1.62
C THR A 45 5.16 -15.13 0.46
N LYS A 46 4.05 -14.37 0.51
CA LYS A 46 3.00 -14.35 -0.51
C LYS A 46 3.06 -13.11 -1.40
N ALA A 47 3.29 -11.95 -0.81
CA ALA A 47 3.56 -10.74 -1.59
C ALA A 47 4.55 -9.81 -0.88
N THR A 48 5.47 -9.24 -1.64
CA THR A 48 6.37 -8.20 -1.15
C THR A 48 5.82 -6.83 -1.52
N VAL A 49 6.15 -5.82 -0.72
CA VAL A 49 5.72 -4.43 -0.98
C VAL A 49 6.94 -3.54 -0.92
N SER A 50 6.99 -2.59 -1.84
CA SER A 50 8.03 -1.57 -1.94
C SER A 50 7.35 -0.21 -1.98
N VAL A 51 7.73 0.67 -1.07
CA VAL A 51 7.21 2.04 -1.04
C VAL A 51 8.23 2.96 -1.70
N SER A 52 7.77 3.77 -2.64
CA SER A 52 8.59 4.77 -3.32
C SER A 52 7.80 6.07 -3.45
N GLY A 53 8.21 7.09 -2.69
CA GLY A 53 7.47 8.35 -2.63
C GLY A 53 6.04 8.12 -2.15
N MET A 54 5.05 8.41 -2.99
CA MET A 54 3.61 8.23 -2.76
C MET A 54 3.03 6.98 -3.41
N THR A 55 3.88 6.11 -3.98
CA THR A 55 3.46 4.91 -4.70
C THR A 55 3.94 3.66 -3.97
N ILE A 56 3.08 2.66 -3.84
CA ILE A 56 3.37 1.37 -3.23
C ILE A 56 3.31 0.32 -4.32
N THR A 57 4.42 -0.33 -4.62
CA THR A 57 4.48 -1.45 -5.56
C THR A 57 4.40 -2.76 -4.79
N VAL A 58 3.38 -3.56 -5.06
CA VAL A 58 3.16 -4.88 -4.49
C VAL A 58 3.52 -5.93 -5.52
N ASN A 59 4.38 -6.89 -5.17
CA ASN A 59 4.75 -8.00 -6.03
C ASN A 59 4.15 -9.28 -5.47
N GLY A 60 3.34 -9.98 -6.27
CA GLY A 60 2.80 -11.29 -5.92
C GLY A 60 3.85 -12.37 -6.10
N VAL A 61 4.20 -13.05 -5.01
CA VAL A 61 5.17 -14.17 -4.99
C VAL A 61 4.44 -15.51 -4.99
N ALA A 62 3.36 -15.65 -4.22
CA ALA A 62 2.59 -16.88 -4.10
C ALA A 62 1.10 -16.58 -3.97
N ALA A 63 0.28 -17.50 -4.48
CA ALA A 63 -1.17 -17.35 -4.44
C ALA A 63 -1.72 -17.30 -3.00
N GLY A 64 -2.67 -16.41 -2.80
CA GLY A 64 -3.30 -16.14 -1.51
C GLY A 64 -3.67 -14.68 -1.34
N LYS A 65 -4.51 -14.42 -0.35
CA LYS A 65 -4.80 -13.06 0.08
C LYS A 65 -3.72 -12.55 1.01
N VAL A 66 -3.37 -11.28 0.86
CA VAL A 66 -2.42 -10.56 1.69
C VAL A 66 -2.93 -9.15 1.91
N ASN A 67 -2.89 -8.70 3.15
CA ASN A 67 -3.30 -7.34 3.51
C ASN A 67 -2.06 -6.46 3.68
N ILE A 68 -2.16 -5.22 3.20
CA ILE A 68 -1.11 -4.23 3.26
C ILE A 68 -1.64 -3.06 4.08
N PRO A 69 -1.42 -3.07 5.40
CA PRO A 69 -1.64 -1.88 6.21
C PRO A 69 -0.66 -0.78 5.78
N VAL A 70 -1.24 0.36 5.44
CA VAL A 70 -0.59 1.64 5.18
C VAL A 70 -0.91 2.55 6.35
N VAL A 71 0.12 3.03 7.04
CA VAL A 71 -0.01 3.90 8.20
C VAL A 71 0.73 5.20 7.90
N SER A 72 0.07 6.33 8.10
CA SER A 72 0.70 7.64 7.99
C SER A 72 1.85 7.76 9.02
N GLY A 73 2.88 8.52 8.71
CA GLY A 73 4.08 8.65 9.55
C GLY A 73 3.77 9.21 10.94
N ASN A 74 2.70 10.00 11.05
CA ASN A 74 2.17 10.51 12.32
C ASN A 74 1.31 9.50 13.10
N GLY A 75 0.95 8.36 12.49
CA GLY A 75 0.08 7.33 13.09
C GLY A 75 -1.40 7.68 13.18
N GLU A 76 -1.82 8.89 12.76
CA GLU A 76 -3.23 9.30 12.85
C GLU A 76 -4.13 8.65 11.79
N PHE A 77 -3.56 8.35 10.62
CA PHE A 77 -4.30 7.73 9.52
C PHE A 77 -3.77 6.34 9.24
N ALA A 78 -4.70 5.40 9.07
CA ALA A 78 -4.41 4.05 8.63
C ALA A 78 -5.39 3.66 7.51
N ALA A 79 -4.86 3.02 6.48
CA ALA A 79 -5.62 2.42 5.39
C ALA A 79 -5.13 0.98 5.23
N VAL A 80 -6.01 0.06 4.88
CA VAL A 80 -5.63 -1.33 4.61
C VAL A 80 -5.94 -1.63 3.15
N ALA A 81 -4.93 -2.03 2.40
CA ALA A 81 -5.11 -2.51 1.05
C ALA A 81 -5.16 -4.04 1.02
N GLU A 82 -6.22 -4.63 0.47
CA GLU A 82 -6.35 -6.08 0.29
C GLU A 82 -5.83 -6.49 -1.09
N ILE A 83 -4.79 -7.32 -1.12
CA ILE A 83 -4.23 -7.85 -2.36
C ILE A 83 -4.55 -9.33 -2.46
N THR A 84 -5.17 -9.74 -3.56
CA THR A 84 -5.44 -11.13 -3.87
C THR A 84 -4.47 -11.62 -4.92
N VAL A 85 -3.53 -12.48 -4.53
CA VAL A 85 -2.60 -13.13 -5.46
C VAL A 85 -3.26 -14.40 -6.02
N THR A 86 -3.47 -14.48 -7.34
CA THR A 86 -3.99 -15.68 -8.00
C THR A 86 -2.85 -16.53 -8.56
N ALA A 87 -2.95 -17.85 -8.44
CA ALA A 87 -2.11 -18.77 -9.21
C ALA A 87 -2.70 -18.86 -10.61
N SER A 88 -1.97 -18.41 -11.62
CA SER A 88 -2.26 -18.70 -13.03
C SER A 88 -2.06 -20.17 -13.34
#